data_AF-A0A2H9L197-F1
#
_entry.id   AF-A0A2H9L197-F1
#
_cell.length_a   1.000
_cell.length_b   1.000
_cell.length_c   1.000
_cell.angle_alpha   90.00
_cell.angle_beta   90.00
_cell.angle_gamma   90.00
#
_symmetry.space_group_name_H-M   'P 1'
#
loop_
_entity.id
_entity.type
_entity.pdbx_description
1 polymer ?
#
loop_
_entity_poly.entity_id
_entity_poly.type
_entity_poly.pdbx_seq_one_letter_code
_entity_poly.pdbx_strand_id
1 'polypeptide(L)'
;MPKAKSFVDAVLFAFKKIDSEITEDALEHDFSPRLARYFCEEVLGYGSGEIHFERNRTDVTMLDENKSRAVLIETKRPREDLSAEKWHDQAGKYADATTRFVGLTNGYRFLLWEVTKRGRILRTDVDFKALVDSKRTSEDKLSTKETEQILFLGNIAKQQIWSEAKYAKFDEYYAAVDISEDAGFDKLIEQLKYISNDLLRQYTYSAFDEYDAGYAQHQQAKGELDEIKKQNGNNSKRAAEIAKFELKTEGKYKKYASFSGYHIWKVLSNRPDDKEEENKQIFCKESIYVLLNRLLFIRICEDKGLLKKKISNGGIERLREELSEPIVGDSEVFKQIIMFSYGGAQKIYYHFYEKDNPLDWYESGDGELDRVLNKVIWALNQFDFSKVDRDILGKLYEKYLPKDERKRLGEFYTPDAVIDYILDAAEYVPS
;
A
#
# COMPACT_ATOMS: atom_id res chain seq x y z
N MET A 1 -4.57 29.42 31.12
CA MET A 1 -4.52 28.53 29.93
C MET A 1 -5.88 27.87 29.80
N PRO A 2 -6.59 27.97 28.67
CA PRO A 2 -7.83 27.22 28.50
C PRO A 2 -7.49 25.73 28.63
N LYS A 3 -8.27 24.97 29.42
CA LYS A 3 -8.16 23.50 29.44
C LYS A 3 -8.30 23.01 28.01
N ALA A 4 -7.43 22.10 27.58
CA ALA A 4 -7.67 21.34 26.36
C ALA A 4 -9.08 20.75 26.46
N LYS A 5 -9.96 21.07 25.51
CA LYS A 5 -11.30 20.48 25.45
C LYS A 5 -11.13 18.96 25.27
N SER A 6 -11.94 18.18 25.96
CA SER A 6 -11.96 16.73 25.75
C SER A 6 -12.42 16.41 24.33
N PHE A 7 -12.19 15.18 23.87
CA PHE A 7 -12.70 14.73 22.56
C PHE A 7 -14.22 14.88 22.49
N VAL A 8 -14.94 14.52 23.56
CA VAL A 8 -16.41 14.64 23.64
C VAL A 8 -16.85 16.09 23.48
N ASP A 9 -16.22 17.03 24.21
CA ASP A 9 -16.51 18.45 24.09
C ASP A 9 -16.21 19.01 22.69
N ALA A 10 -15.18 18.48 22.02
CA ALA A 10 -14.85 18.86 20.65
C ALA A 10 -15.92 18.39 19.65
N VAL A 11 -16.40 17.14 19.76
CA VAL A 11 -17.50 16.62 18.94
C VAL A 11 -18.79 17.42 19.16
N LEU A 12 -19.18 17.66 20.42
CA LEU A 12 -20.37 18.45 20.76
C LEU A 12 -20.29 19.86 20.20
N PHE A 13 -19.09 20.47 20.24
CA PHE A 13 -18.86 21.79 19.67
C PHE A 13 -19.00 21.78 18.14
N ALA A 14 -18.46 20.77 17.45
CA ALA A 14 -18.58 20.63 16.00
C ALA A 14 -20.04 20.52 15.55
N PHE A 15 -20.84 19.64 16.16
CA PHE A 15 -22.26 19.49 15.80
C PHE A 15 -23.10 20.71 16.20
N LYS A 16 -22.76 21.41 17.29
CA LYS A 16 -23.37 22.70 17.62
C LYS A 16 -23.07 23.77 16.57
N LYS A 17 -21.86 23.78 15.99
CA LYS A 17 -21.50 24.69 14.90
C LYS A 17 -22.26 24.38 13.62
N ILE A 18 -22.33 23.11 13.25
CA ILE A 18 -23.14 22.63 12.13
C ILE A 18 -24.59 23.08 12.28
N ASP A 19 -25.22 22.80 13.44
CA ASP A 19 -26.61 23.21 13.73
C ASP A 19 -26.83 24.71 13.57
N SER A 20 -25.88 25.54 14.00
CA SER A 20 -25.98 27.01 13.85
C SER A 20 -25.85 27.53 12.41
N GLU A 21 -25.41 26.68 11.46
CA GLU A 21 -25.10 27.06 10.08
C GLU A 21 -25.97 26.36 9.02
N ILE A 22 -26.85 25.45 9.43
CA ILE A 22 -27.79 24.74 8.55
C ILE A 22 -29.23 24.91 9.04
N THR A 23 -30.18 24.71 8.12
CA THR A 23 -31.62 24.67 8.40
C THR A 23 -32.20 23.33 7.97
N GLU A 24 -33.42 23.00 8.40
CA GLU A 24 -34.11 21.77 7.98
C GLU A 24 -34.24 21.64 6.45
N ASP A 25 -34.36 22.78 5.76
CA ASP A 25 -34.49 22.86 4.29
C ASP A 25 -33.16 22.82 3.52
N ALA A 26 -32.01 22.80 4.22
CA ALA A 26 -30.71 22.78 3.56
C ALA A 26 -30.51 21.53 2.68
N LEU A 27 -29.76 21.67 1.59
CA LEU A 27 -29.42 20.55 0.73
C LEU A 27 -28.20 19.79 1.26
N GLU A 28 -28.07 18.51 0.89
CA GLU A 28 -26.95 17.66 1.34
C GLU A 28 -25.58 18.25 0.99
N HIS A 29 -25.45 18.84 -0.21
CA HIS A 29 -24.19 19.45 -0.65
C HIS A 29 -23.86 20.77 0.09
N ASP A 30 -24.84 21.39 0.77
CA ASP A 30 -24.59 22.53 1.65
C ASP A 30 -24.07 22.04 3.01
N PHE A 31 -24.66 20.97 3.55
CA PHE A 31 -24.29 20.41 4.84
C PHE A 31 -22.92 19.70 4.81
N SER A 32 -22.65 18.88 3.80
CA SER A 32 -21.48 17.98 3.75
C SER A 32 -20.13 18.71 3.89
N PRO A 33 -19.92 19.90 3.29
CA PRO A 33 -18.71 20.71 3.53
C PRO A 33 -18.52 21.15 4.98
N ARG A 34 -19.62 21.42 5.72
CA ARG A 34 -19.57 21.82 7.14
C ARG A 34 -19.24 20.62 8.02
N LEU A 35 -19.76 19.45 7.69
CA LEU A 35 -19.38 18.19 8.33
C LEU A 35 -17.88 17.90 8.14
N ALA A 36 -17.40 17.98 6.90
CA ALA A 36 -15.99 17.77 6.59
C ALA A 36 -15.09 18.73 7.39
N ARG A 37 -15.41 20.02 7.39
CA ARG A 37 -14.64 21.03 8.13
C ARG A 37 -14.69 20.83 9.64
N TYR A 38 -15.88 20.91 10.24
CA TYR A 38 -15.99 20.99 11.70
C TYR A 38 -15.77 19.66 12.40
N PHE A 39 -16.07 18.55 11.75
CA PHE A 39 -15.92 17.23 12.36
C PHE A 39 -14.70 16.49 11.80
N CYS A 40 -14.61 16.30 10.48
CA CYS A 40 -13.52 15.48 9.93
C CYS A 40 -12.14 16.16 10.05
N GLU A 41 -12.03 17.46 9.77
CA GLU A 41 -10.76 18.19 9.87
C GLU A 41 -10.47 18.60 11.32
N GLU A 42 -11.36 19.39 11.94
CA GLU A 42 -11.09 20.00 13.25
C GLU A 42 -11.11 19.00 14.42
N VAL A 43 -11.90 17.91 14.35
CA VAL A 43 -12.04 16.94 15.45
C VAL A 43 -11.34 15.63 15.17
N LEU A 44 -11.51 15.06 13.97
CA LEU A 44 -10.94 13.75 13.61
C LEU A 44 -9.51 13.86 13.05
N GLY A 45 -9.03 15.07 12.73
CA GLY A 45 -7.63 15.35 12.39
C GLY A 45 -7.24 15.01 10.94
N TYR A 46 -8.21 14.89 10.03
CA TYR A 46 -7.93 14.68 8.61
C TYR A 46 -7.52 15.98 7.91
N GLY A 47 -6.60 15.87 6.96
CA GLY A 47 -6.28 16.95 6.02
C GLY A 47 -7.29 16.98 4.85
N SER A 48 -7.40 18.13 4.18
CA SER A 48 -8.32 18.30 3.04
C SER A 48 -8.06 17.31 1.89
N GLY A 49 -6.80 16.90 1.65
CA GLY A 49 -6.44 15.87 0.66
C GLY A 49 -6.72 14.42 1.09
N GLU A 50 -7.25 14.22 2.29
CA GLU A 50 -7.57 12.91 2.88
C GLU A 50 -9.09 12.70 2.99
N ILE A 51 -9.86 13.75 2.70
CA ILE A 51 -11.31 13.77 2.65
C ILE A 51 -11.74 13.89 1.19
N HIS A 52 -12.56 12.95 0.73
CA HIS A 52 -13.09 12.92 -0.63
C HIS A 52 -14.61 13.04 -0.60
N PHE A 53 -15.12 13.70 -1.62
CA PHE A 53 -16.55 13.95 -1.81
C PHE A 53 -17.05 13.07 -2.95
N GLU A 54 -17.97 12.17 -2.66
CA GLU A 54 -18.62 11.32 -3.66
C GLU A 54 -20.01 11.90 -4.02
N ARG A 55 -20.64 11.38 -5.08
CA ARG A 55 -22.02 11.68 -5.50
C ARG A 55 -22.41 13.17 -5.47
N ASN A 56 -21.77 13.97 -6.30
CA ASN A 56 -22.03 15.42 -6.36
C ASN A 56 -21.80 16.14 -5.02
N ARG A 57 -20.79 15.71 -4.26
CA ARG A 57 -20.34 16.34 -3.00
C ARG A 57 -21.28 16.19 -1.82
N THR A 58 -21.90 15.01 -1.73
CA THR A 58 -22.81 14.66 -0.63
C THR A 58 -22.16 13.66 0.31
N ASP A 59 -21.73 12.52 -0.20
CA ASP A 59 -21.10 11.50 0.62
C ASP A 59 -19.63 11.87 0.93
N VAL A 60 -19.22 11.72 2.20
CA VAL A 60 -17.89 12.09 2.70
C VAL A 60 -17.09 10.81 2.96
N THR A 61 -15.98 10.66 2.25
CA THR A 61 -15.07 9.52 2.36
C THR A 61 -13.76 9.95 3.01
N MET A 62 -13.28 9.19 4.00
CA MET A 62 -11.95 9.37 4.61
C MET A 62 -11.05 8.20 4.29
N LEU A 63 -9.85 8.52 3.81
CA LEU A 63 -8.86 7.54 3.37
C LEU A 63 -7.89 7.16 4.50
N ASP A 64 -7.39 5.92 4.45
CA ASP A 64 -6.22 5.52 5.23
C ASP A 64 -4.91 6.00 4.57
N GLU A 65 -3.77 5.71 5.20
CA GLU A 65 -2.46 6.12 4.69
C GLU A 65 -2.08 5.44 3.37
N ASN A 66 -2.77 4.34 3.02
CA ASN A 66 -2.63 3.62 1.75
C ASN A 66 -3.64 4.09 0.70
N LYS A 67 -4.28 5.26 0.91
CA LYS A 67 -5.31 5.82 0.02
C LYS A 67 -6.53 4.93 -0.16
N SER A 68 -6.72 3.94 0.70
CA SER A 68 -7.90 3.08 0.70
C SER A 68 -9.03 3.72 1.49
N ARG A 69 -10.27 3.60 1.00
CA ARG A 69 -11.45 4.09 1.72
C ARG A 69 -11.64 3.30 3.01
N ALA A 70 -11.41 3.96 4.15
CA ALA A 70 -11.56 3.37 5.46
C ALA A 70 -12.88 3.75 6.13
N VAL A 71 -13.38 4.95 5.86
CA VAL A 71 -14.64 5.46 6.42
C VAL A 71 -15.48 6.08 5.30
N LEU A 72 -16.74 5.68 5.20
CA LEU A 72 -17.73 6.26 4.29
C LEU A 72 -18.85 6.86 5.14
N ILE A 73 -19.11 8.15 5.02
CA ILE A 73 -20.21 8.83 5.70
C ILE A 73 -21.23 9.28 4.63
N GLU A 74 -22.37 8.60 4.58
CA GLU A 74 -23.49 8.98 3.74
C GLU A 74 -24.22 10.17 4.38
N THR A 75 -24.52 11.20 3.59
CA THR A 75 -25.27 12.36 4.08
C THR A 75 -26.71 12.34 3.57
N LYS A 76 -27.61 12.93 4.37
CA LYS A 76 -29.02 13.13 4.06
C LYS A 76 -29.43 14.56 4.35
N ARG A 77 -30.54 14.99 3.74
CA ARG A 77 -31.11 16.31 4.03
C ARG A 77 -31.47 16.41 5.52
N PRO A 78 -31.27 17.56 6.18
CA PRO A 78 -31.51 17.69 7.62
C PRO A 78 -32.94 17.34 8.06
N ARG A 79 -33.95 17.62 7.23
CA ARG A 79 -35.34 17.22 7.47
C ARG A 79 -35.63 15.71 7.48
N GLU A 80 -34.72 14.87 6.97
CA GLU A 80 -34.97 13.43 6.90
C GLU A 80 -34.87 12.81 8.30
N ASP A 81 -35.87 12.01 8.68
CA ASP A 81 -35.86 11.28 9.94
C ASP A 81 -35.00 10.03 9.84
N LEU A 82 -33.79 10.10 10.41
CA LEU A 82 -32.84 8.99 10.43
C LEU A 82 -33.15 7.90 11.47
N SER A 83 -34.21 8.07 12.29
CA SER A 83 -34.64 7.02 13.22
C SER A 83 -35.44 5.90 12.54
N ALA A 84 -35.90 6.13 11.30
CA ALA A 84 -36.66 5.14 10.55
C ALA A 84 -35.80 3.94 10.10
N GLU A 85 -36.29 2.71 10.30
CA GLU A 85 -35.58 1.46 9.99
C GLU A 85 -35.07 1.39 8.54
N LYS A 86 -35.77 2.01 7.58
CA LYS A 86 -35.37 2.07 6.17
C LYS A 86 -33.92 2.53 5.97
N TRP A 87 -33.43 3.39 6.85
CA TRP A 87 -32.08 3.95 6.77
C TRP A 87 -31.02 2.99 7.28
N HIS A 88 -31.34 2.12 8.24
CA HIS A 88 -30.43 1.10 8.75
C HIS A 88 -30.08 0.06 7.67
N ASP A 89 -31.06 -0.29 6.84
CA ASP A 89 -30.87 -1.21 5.72
C ASP A 89 -30.18 -0.57 4.51
N GLN A 90 -30.33 0.74 4.35
CA GLN A 90 -29.72 1.50 3.25
C GLN A 90 -28.27 1.87 3.52
N ALA A 91 -27.92 2.21 4.77
CA ALA A 91 -26.58 2.65 5.14
C ALA A 91 -25.53 1.57 4.82
N GLY A 92 -24.51 1.96 4.05
CA GLY A 92 -23.37 1.10 3.75
C GLY A 92 -23.60 0.08 2.64
N LYS A 93 -24.67 0.21 1.84
CA LYS A 93 -24.83 -0.55 0.58
C LYS A 93 -23.65 -0.37 -0.39
N TYR A 94 -22.95 0.75 -0.26
CA TYR A 94 -21.82 1.12 -1.11
C TYR A 94 -20.48 0.98 -0.40
N ALA A 95 -20.46 0.43 0.83
CA ALA A 95 -19.22 0.08 1.50
C ALA A 95 -18.47 -0.96 0.66
N ASP A 96 -17.17 -0.76 0.50
CA ASP A 96 -16.32 -1.74 -0.16
C ASP A 96 -15.59 -2.61 0.87
N ALA A 97 -14.81 -3.55 0.37
CA ALA A 97 -14.00 -4.45 1.18
C ALA A 97 -13.01 -3.79 2.16
N THR A 98 -12.61 -2.53 1.93
CA THR A 98 -11.67 -1.82 2.81
C THR A 98 -12.37 -0.88 3.80
N THR A 99 -13.68 -0.66 3.60
CA THR A 99 -14.48 0.22 4.44
C THR A 99 -14.65 -0.42 5.82
N ARG A 100 -14.04 0.19 6.83
CA ARG A 100 -14.10 -0.26 8.24
C ARG A 100 -15.28 0.33 8.98
N PHE A 101 -15.70 1.53 8.59
CA PHE A 101 -16.80 2.24 9.24
C PHE A 101 -17.72 2.88 8.20
N VAL A 102 -19.01 2.77 8.46
CA VAL A 102 -20.06 3.41 7.68
C VAL A 102 -20.79 4.37 8.58
N GLY A 103 -20.79 5.65 8.26
CA GLY A 103 -21.59 6.69 8.91
C GLY A 103 -22.84 7.03 8.11
N LEU A 104 -23.89 7.46 8.80
CA LEU A 104 -25.06 8.10 8.20
C LEU A 104 -25.42 9.32 9.04
N THR A 105 -25.57 10.48 8.40
CA THR A 105 -25.96 11.69 9.13
C THR A 105 -26.73 12.68 8.28
N ASN A 106 -27.62 13.43 8.94
CA ASN A 106 -28.35 14.55 8.37
C ASN A 106 -27.90 15.89 9.00
N GLY A 107 -26.78 15.90 9.73
CA GLY A 107 -26.29 17.04 10.51
C GLY A 107 -26.90 17.18 11.91
N TYR A 108 -28.04 16.53 12.17
CA TYR A 108 -28.73 16.54 13.46
C TYR A 108 -28.57 15.23 14.22
N ARG A 109 -28.66 14.10 13.54
CA ARG A 109 -28.41 12.76 14.07
C ARG A 109 -27.23 12.13 13.35
N PHE A 110 -26.42 11.38 14.08
CA PHE A 110 -25.28 10.66 13.53
C PHE A 110 -25.33 9.20 13.95
N LEU A 111 -25.34 8.31 12.96
CA LEU A 111 -25.24 6.87 13.14
C LEU A 111 -23.87 6.42 12.62
N LEU A 112 -23.23 5.49 13.34
CA LEU A 112 -21.96 4.88 12.92
C LEU A 112 -22.02 3.37 13.12
N TRP A 113 -21.76 2.64 12.05
CA TRP A 113 -21.58 1.20 12.06
C TRP A 113 -20.10 0.83 11.90
N GLU A 114 -19.67 -0.16 12.67
CA GLU A 114 -18.43 -0.89 12.44
C GLU A 114 -18.70 -2.05 11.48
N VAL A 115 -17.90 -2.14 10.41
CA VAL A 115 -17.97 -3.23 9.43
C VAL A 115 -17.14 -4.41 9.94
N THR A 116 -17.75 -5.58 10.06
CA THR A 116 -17.10 -6.81 10.50
C THR A 116 -17.31 -7.94 9.49
N LYS A 117 -16.55 -9.03 9.62
CA LYS A 117 -16.74 -10.25 8.79
C LYS A 117 -18.16 -10.85 8.89
N ARG A 118 -18.92 -10.53 9.96
CA ARG A 118 -20.29 -11.03 10.19
C ARG A 118 -21.38 -10.03 9.81
N GLY A 119 -21.01 -8.89 9.22
CA GLY A 119 -21.92 -7.80 8.89
C GLY A 119 -21.58 -6.53 9.66
N ARG A 120 -22.52 -5.58 9.67
CA ARG A 120 -22.35 -4.26 10.28
C ARG A 120 -22.95 -4.23 11.68
N ILE A 121 -22.24 -3.64 12.63
CA ILE A 121 -22.73 -3.48 14.00
C ILE A 121 -22.86 -2.00 14.30
N LEU A 122 -24.07 -1.55 14.66
CA LEU A 122 -24.32 -0.16 15.05
C LEU A 122 -23.64 0.12 16.39
N ARG A 123 -22.81 1.15 16.44
CA ARG A 123 -22.00 1.52 17.61
C ARG A 123 -22.33 2.90 18.14
N THR A 124 -22.71 3.81 17.26
CA THR A 124 -23.12 5.16 17.59
C THR A 124 -24.48 5.43 16.96
N ASP A 125 -25.37 6.02 17.74
CA ASP A 125 -26.65 6.59 17.33
C ASP A 125 -26.97 7.77 18.26
N VAL A 126 -26.54 8.96 17.84
CA VAL A 126 -26.58 10.18 18.68
C VAL A 126 -27.39 11.25 17.98
N ASP A 127 -28.44 11.73 18.65
CA ASP A 127 -29.24 12.89 18.25
C ASP A 127 -28.62 14.17 18.83
N PHE A 128 -27.69 14.76 18.08
CA PHE A 128 -27.04 16.00 18.47
C PHE A 128 -28.00 17.18 18.51
N LYS A 129 -29.07 17.20 17.71
CA LYS A 129 -30.07 18.27 17.76
C LYS A 129 -30.79 18.29 19.10
N ALA A 130 -31.21 17.13 19.59
CA ALA A 130 -31.79 17.01 20.92
C ALA A 130 -30.80 17.44 22.03
N LEU A 131 -29.51 17.15 21.90
CA LEU A 131 -28.48 17.63 22.84
C LEU A 131 -28.33 19.15 22.81
N VAL A 132 -28.32 19.75 21.62
CA VAL A 132 -28.20 21.21 21.45
C VAL A 132 -29.43 21.93 22.00
N ASP A 133 -30.64 21.48 21.66
CA ASP A 133 -31.90 22.09 22.10
C ASP A 133 -32.07 22.01 23.62
N SER A 134 -31.65 20.90 24.22
CA SER A 134 -31.66 20.71 25.68
C SER A 134 -30.48 21.39 26.40
N LYS A 135 -29.61 22.13 25.68
CA LYS A 135 -28.41 22.81 26.21
C LYS A 135 -27.42 21.86 26.92
N ARG A 136 -27.41 20.58 26.52
CA ARG A 136 -26.49 19.51 26.97
C ARG A 136 -25.28 19.38 26.05
N THR A 137 -24.63 20.51 25.74
CA THR A 137 -23.49 20.59 24.81
C THR A 137 -22.14 20.65 25.53
N SER A 138 -21.99 19.90 26.63
CA SER A 138 -20.73 19.69 27.34
C SER A 138 -20.73 18.30 27.98
N GLU A 139 -19.56 17.66 28.07
CA GLU A 139 -19.40 16.27 28.50
C GLU A 139 -20.01 16.00 29.89
N ASP A 140 -19.90 16.96 30.82
CA ASP A 140 -20.44 16.88 32.19
C ASP A 140 -21.98 16.81 32.24
N LYS A 141 -22.67 17.10 31.14
CA LYS A 141 -24.13 17.09 31.02
C LYS A 141 -24.68 15.87 30.29
N LEU A 142 -23.81 14.99 29.82
CA LEU A 142 -24.20 13.79 29.10
C LEU A 142 -24.43 12.62 30.05
N SER A 143 -25.33 11.72 29.65
CA SER A 143 -25.41 10.40 30.25
C SER A 143 -24.21 9.55 29.85
N THR A 144 -23.88 8.51 30.64
CA THR A 144 -22.78 7.58 30.33
C THR A 144 -22.92 6.96 28.93
N LYS A 145 -24.15 6.62 28.51
CA LYS A 145 -24.41 6.04 27.19
C LYS A 145 -24.20 7.04 26.04
N GLU A 146 -24.53 8.31 26.24
CA GLU A 146 -24.24 9.36 25.25
C GLU A 146 -22.73 9.60 25.15
N THR A 147 -22.02 9.67 26.29
CA THR A 147 -20.57 9.80 26.33
C THR A 147 -19.86 8.64 25.65
N GLU A 148 -20.24 7.39 25.94
CA GLU A 148 -19.69 6.18 25.32
C GLU A 148 -19.82 6.22 23.80
N GLN A 149 -21.02 6.52 23.29
CA GLN A 149 -21.29 6.56 21.85
C GLN A 149 -20.54 7.69 21.14
N ILE A 150 -20.39 8.85 21.78
CA ILE A 150 -19.57 9.95 21.23
C ILE A 150 -18.10 9.58 21.26
N LEU A 151 -17.58 8.98 22.34
CA LEU A 151 -16.20 8.50 22.41
C LEU A 151 -15.91 7.46 21.32
N PHE A 152 -16.89 6.62 20.96
CA PHE A 152 -16.74 5.65 19.88
C PHE A 152 -16.45 6.31 18.52
N LEU A 153 -16.93 7.53 18.27
CA LEU A 153 -16.57 8.30 17.08
C LEU A 153 -15.07 8.59 17.00
N GLY A 154 -14.32 8.49 18.10
CA GLY A 154 -12.86 8.58 18.10
C GLY A 154 -12.18 7.47 17.29
N ASN A 155 -12.85 6.32 17.08
CA ASN A 155 -12.32 5.20 16.31
C ASN A 155 -12.21 5.49 14.80
N ILE A 156 -12.91 6.52 14.31
CA ILE A 156 -12.76 7.01 12.92
C ILE A 156 -11.76 8.16 12.80
N ALA A 157 -11.13 8.59 13.90
CA ALA A 157 -10.08 9.61 13.86
C ALA A 157 -8.86 9.13 13.09
N LYS A 158 -8.17 10.06 12.41
CA LYS A 158 -7.02 9.76 11.55
C LYS A 158 -5.98 8.88 12.24
N GLN A 159 -5.60 9.23 13.45
CA GLN A 159 -4.60 8.47 14.24
C GLN A 159 -4.99 7.01 14.54
N GLN A 160 -6.29 6.69 14.55
CA GLN A 160 -6.79 5.33 14.76
C GLN A 160 -6.91 4.56 13.44
N ILE A 161 -7.24 5.26 12.35
CA ILE A 161 -7.29 4.68 11.01
C ILE A 161 -5.88 4.43 10.45
N TRP A 162 -4.97 5.41 10.63
CA TRP A 162 -3.59 5.40 10.17
C TRP A 162 -2.67 4.76 11.21
N SER A 163 -2.91 3.47 11.49
CA SER A 163 -2.17 2.73 12.51
C SER A 163 -1.20 1.72 11.87
N GLU A 164 0.09 1.84 12.19
CA GLU A 164 1.10 0.87 11.73
C GLU A 164 0.85 -0.55 12.25
N ALA A 165 0.09 -0.70 13.34
CA ALA A 165 -0.26 -2.01 13.91
C ALA A 165 -1.04 -2.89 12.92
N LYS A 166 -1.71 -2.30 11.91
CA LYS A 166 -2.44 -3.07 10.90
C LYS A 166 -1.51 -3.92 10.03
N TYR A 167 -0.27 -3.47 9.79
CA TYR A 167 0.72 -4.23 9.02
C TYR A 167 1.23 -5.49 9.73
N ALA A 168 0.78 -5.74 10.97
CA ALA A 168 1.02 -7.00 11.66
C ALA A 168 -0.11 -8.03 11.47
N LYS A 169 -1.26 -7.63 10.91
CA LYS A 169 -2.54 -8.38 10.94
C LYS A 169 -2.98 -8.81 9.54
N PHE A 170 -2.27 -9.69 8.84
CA PHE A 170 -2.66 -10.04 7.46
C PHE A 170 -3.98 -10.80 7.41
N ASP A 171 -4.20 -11.75 8.32
CA ASP A 171 -5.46 -12.51 8.44
C ASP A 171 -6.74 -11.66 8.59
N GLU A 172 -6.63 -10.45 9.17
CA GLU A 172 -7.78 -9.55 9.33
C GLU A 172 -8.26 -8.98 7.99
N TYR A 173 -7.33 -8.78 7.04
CA TYR A 173 -7.58 -8.10 5.78
C TYR A 173 -7.49 -9.02 4.55
N TYR A 174 -7.12 -10.29 4.74
CA TYR A 174 -6.86 -11.21 3.63
C TYR A 174 -8.05 -11.41 2.70
N ALA A 175 -7.80 -11.35 1.39
CA ALA A 175 -8.72 -11.72 0.32
C ALA A 175 -10.10 -11.03 0.43
N ALA A 176 -10.12 -9.79 0.93
CA ALA A 176 -11.35 -9.01 1.08
C ALA A 176 -11.87 -8.47 -0.27
N VAL A 177 -10.99 -8.29 -1.26
CA VAL A 177 -11.29 -7.72 -2.58
C VAL A 177 -11.19 -8.80 -3.65
N ASP A 178 -12.31 -9.19 -4.27
CA ASP A 178 -12.33 -10.11 -5.42
C ASP A 178 -11.97 -9.37 -6.71
N ILE A 179 -10.85 -9.73 -7.35
CA ILE A 179 -10.38 -9.05 -8.57
C ILE A 179 -10.99 -9.59 -9.85
N SER A 180 -11.82 -10.63 -9.79
CA SER A 180 -12.63 -11.05 -10.94
C SER A 180 -13.79 -10.11 -11.23
N GLU A 181 -14.14 -9.27 -10.25
CA GLU A 181 -15.13 -8.19 -10.40
C GLU A 181 -14.44 -6.89 -10.84
N ASP A 182 -15.06 -6.14 -11.75
CA ASP A 182 -14.49 -4.89 -12.31
C ASP A 182 -14.08 -3.89 -11.21
N ALA A 183 -14.90 -3.74 -10.17
CA ALA A 183 -14.63 -2.84 -9.05
C ALA A 183 -13.40 -3.28 -8.23
N GLY A 184 -13.21 -4.59 -8.03
CA GLY A 184 -12.05 -5.12 -7.33
C GLY A 184 -10.78 -5.03 -8.17
N PHE A 185 -10.92 -5.27 -9.48
CA PHE A 185 -9.83 -5.10 -10.44
C PHE A 185 -9.34 -3.66 -10.53
N ASP A 186 -10.24 -2.67 -10.67
CA ASP A 186 -9.84 -1.27 -10.73
C ASP A 186 -9.16 -0.82 -9.42
N LYS A 187 -9.61 -1.35 -8.28
CA LYS A 187 -8.97 -1.12 -6.98
C LYS A 187 -7.57 -1.73 -6.88
N LEU A 188 -7.34 -2.91 -7.48
CA LEU A 188 -6.00 -3.48 -7.60
C LEU A 188 -5.09 -2.55 -8.41
N ILE A 189 -5.58 -2.01 -9.54
CA ILE A 189 -4.80 -1.08 -10.38
C ILE A 189 -4.44 0.19 -9.62
N GLU A 190 -5.39 0.79 -8.91
CA GLU A 190 -5.13 1.95 -8.05
C GLU A 190 -4.08 1.64 -7.00
N GLN A 191 -4.17 0.48 -6.35
CA GLN A 191 -3.24 0.10 -5.30
C GLN A 191 -1.84 -0.20 -5.83
N LEU A 192 -1.72 -0.85 -6.99
CA LEU A 192 -0.43 -1.06 -7.63
C LEU A 192 0.23 0.25 -8.06
N LYS A 193 -0.57 1.23 -8.52
CA LYS A 193 -0.08 2.58 -8.83
C LYS A 193 0.42 3.30 -7.58
N TYR A 194 -0.31 3.22 -6.46
CA TYR A 194 0.12 3.79 -5.18
C TYR A 194 1.41 3.13 -4.68
N ILE A 195 1.45 1.79 -4.67
CA ILE A 195 2.64 1.04 -4.26
C ILE A 195 3.85 1.44 -5.10
N SER A 196 3.69 1.51 -6.42
CA SER A 196 4.78 1.87 -7.33
C SER A 196 5.23 3.32 -7.16
N ASN A 197 4.29 4.27 -7.19
CA ASN A 197 4.60 5.70 -7.27
C ASN A 197 4.88 6.35 -5.92
N ASP A 198 4.29 5.87 -4.84
CA ASP A 198 4.34 6.52 -3.54
C ASP A 198 5.18 5.73 -2.54
N LEU A 199 4.99 4.39 -2.46
CA LEU A 199 5.75 3.57 -1.50
C LEU A 199 7.16 3.24 -1.98
N LEU A 200 7.28 2.61 -3.15
CA LEU A 200 8.57 2.10 -3.63
C LEU A 200 9.42 3.17 -4.31
N ARG A 201 8.82 4.14 -5.02
CA ARG A 201 9.59 5.15 -5.76
C ARG A 201 10.49 5.98 -4.86
N GLN A 202 9.98 6.43 -3.71
CA GLN A 202 10.79 7.19 -2.75
C GLN A 202 12.00 6.36 -2.29
N TYR A 203 11.76 5.13 -1.83
CA TYR A 203 12.81 4.22 -1.39
C TYR A 203 13.85 3.99 -2.50
N THR A 204 13.41 3.63 -3.71
CA THR A 204 14.34 3.33 -4.82
C THR A 204 15.19 4.52 -5.23
N TYR A 205 14.68 5.76 -5.20
CA TYR A 205 15.48 6.93 -5.52
C TYR A 205 16.57 7.19 -4.48
N SER A 206 16.23 7.08 -3.19
CA SER A 206 17.19 7.23 -2.09
C SER A 206 18.23 6.10 -2.11
N ALA A 207 17.80 4.85 -2.30
CA ALA A 207 18.68 3.71 -2.40
C ALA A 207 19.59 3.80 -3.64
N PHE A 208 19.09 4.30 -4.78
CA PHE A 208 19.90 4.42 -6.00
C PHE A 208 21.12 5.30 -5.76
N ASP A 209 20.95 6.47 -5.16
CA ASP A 209 22.06 7.40 -4.91
C ASP A 209 23.09 6.81 -3.93
N GLU A 210 22.62 6.08 -2.91
CA GLU A 210 23.49 5.35 -1.99
C GLU A 210 24.30 4.27 -2.73
N TYR A 211 23.63 3.48 -3.56
CA TYR A 211 24.24 2.35 -4.25
C TYR A 211 25.19 2.80 -5.37
N ASP A 212 24.87 3.86 -6.10
CA ASP A 212 25.75 4.43 -7.13
C ASP A 212 27.05 4.95 -6.50
N ALA A 213 26.95 5.73 -5.42
CA ALA A 213 28.11 6.21 -4.69
C ALA A 213 28.94 5.07 -4.10
N GLY A 214 28.27 4.08 -3.48
CA GLY A 214 28.92 2.90 -2.91
C GLY A 214 29.61 2.04 -3.97
N TYR A 215 29.01 1.89 -5.14
CA TYR A 215 29.58 1.16 -6.27
C TYR A 215 30.77 1.90 -6.89
N ALA A 216 30.71 3.22 -7.05
CA ALA A 216 31.84 4.02 -7.51
C ALA A 216 33.06 3.88 -6.57
N GLN A 217 32.84 3.92 -5.25
CA GLN A 217 33.88 3.69 -4.24
C GLN A 217 34.44 2.25 -4.31
N HIS A 218 33.58 1.27 -4.56
CA HIS A 218 34.00 -0.12 -4.74
C HIS A 218 34.90 -0.28 -5.97
N GLN A 219 34.57 0.35 -7.09
CA GLN A 219 35.38 0.34 -8.31
C GLN A 219 36.73 1.00 -8.10
N GLN A 220 36.77 2.15 -7.41
CA GLN A 220 38.02 2.81 -7.05
C GLN A 220 38.90 1.90 -6.18
N ALA A 221 38.35 1.29 -5.13
CA ALA A 221 39.09 0.41 -4.24
C ALA A 221 39.62 -0.86 -4.96
N LYS A 222 38.86 -1.39 -5.93
CA LYS A 222 39.33 -2.47 -6.80
C LYS A 222 40.48 -2.04 -7.70
N GLY A 223 40.41 -0.85 -8.30
CA GLY A 223 41.51 -0.29 -9.08
C GLY A 223 42.79 -0.13 -8.27
N GLU A 224 42.69 0.41 -7.06
CA GLU A 224 43.82 0.52 -6.12
C GLU A 224 44.41 -0.85 -5.75
N LEU A 225 43.55 -1.85 -5.48
CA LEU A 225 43.98 -3.22 -5.21
C LEU A 225 44.72 -3.84 -6.42
N ASP A 226 44.23 -3.62 -7.64
CA ASP A 226 44.85 -4.11 -8.86
C ASP A 226 46.22 -3.47 -9.12
N GLU A 227 46.36 -2.17 -8.83
CA GLU A 227 47.65 -1.48 -8.88
C GLU A 227 48.64 -2.04 -7.85
N ILE A 228 48.19 -2.25 -6.60
CA ILE A 228 49.01 -2.86 -5.54
C ILE A 228 49.46 -4.27 -5.96
N LYS A 229 48.56 -5.09 -6.53
CA LYS A 229 48.86 -6.43 -7.02
C LYS A 229 49.90 -6.39 -8.14
N LYS A 230 49.75 -5.48 -9.12
CA LYS A 230 50.71 -5.30 -10.23
C LYS A 230 52.10 -4.88 -9.73
N GLN A 231 52.18 -4.00 -8.73
CA GLN A 231 53.46 -3.54 -8.17
C GLN A 231 54.17 -4.58 -7.30
N ASN A 232 53.45 -5.56 -6.73
CA ASN A 232 53.97 -6.48 -5.71
C ASN A 232 53.88 -7.98 -6.09
N GLY A 233 53.55 -8.32 -7.34
CA GLY A 233 53.13 -9.66 -7.78
C GLY A 233 54.05 -10.84 -7.42
N ASN A 234 55.32 -10.62 -7.08
CA ASN A 234 56.29 -11.66 -6.69
C ASN A 234 56.77 -11.58 -5.22
N ASN A 235 56.22 -10.69 -4.39
CA ASN A 235 56.67 -10.50 -3.01
C ASN A 235 55.84 -11.33 -2.02
N SER A 236 56.31 -12.54 -1.70
CA SER A 236 55.64 -13.46 -0.76
C SER A 236 55.41 -12.88 0.63
N LYS A 237 56.19 -11.87 1.06
CA LYS A 237 55.99 -11.21 2.36
C LYS A 237 54.75 -10.29 2.41
N ARG A 238 54.29 -9.77 1.26
CA ARG A 238 53.11 -8.87 1.19
C ARG A 238 51.82 -9.55 0.78
N ALA A 239 51.88 -10.81 0.33
CA ALA A 239 50.71 -11.55 -0.14
C ALA A 239 49.59 -11.63 0.91
N ALA A 240 49.93 -11.84 2.18
CA ALA A 240 48.95 -11.91 3.27
C ALA A 240 48.27 -10.56 3.57
N GLU A 241 48.97 -9.44 3.40
CA GLU A 241 48.42 -8.10 3.60
C GLU A 241 47.46 -7.72 2.48
N ILE A 242 47.83 -8.04 1.23
CA ILE A 242 46.98 -7.84 0.04
C ILE A 242 45.69 -8.66 0.17
N ALA A 243 45.78 -9.94 0.55
CA ALA A 243 44.61 -10.79 0.73
C ALA A 243 43.66 -10.27 1.84
N LYS A 244 44.22 -9.75 2.95
CA LYS A 244 43.40 -9.12 4.01
C LYS A 244 42.72 -7.84 3.52
N PHE A 245 43.41 -7.03 2.72
CA PHE A 245 42.83 -5.82 2.15
C PHE A 245 41.71 -6.16 1.16
N GLU A 246 41.91 -7.15 0.30
CA GLU A 246 40.89 -7.68 -0.62
C GLU A 246 39.65 -8.16 0.13
N LEU A 247 39.81 -9.03 1.13
CA LEU A 247 38.70 -9.52 1.96
C LEU A 247 37.95 -8.38 2.65
N LYS A 248 38.66 -7.37 3.16
CA LYS A 248 38.05 -6.20 3.81
C LYS A 248 37.28 -5.35 2.81
N THR A 249 37.81 -5.16 1.61
CA THR A 249 37.18 -4.40 0.52
C THR A 249 35.93 -5.12 0.03
N GLU A 250 36.00 -6.42 -0.24
CA GLU A 250 34.84 -7.23 -0.61
C GLU A 250 33.76 -7.19 0.46
N GLY A 251 34.13 -7.37 1.73
CA GLY A 251 33.20 -7.29 2.85
C GLY A 251 32.54 -5.91 2.98
N LYS A 252 33.32 -4.83 2.85
CA LYS A 252 32.84 -3.44 2.95
C LYS A 252 31.84 -3.09 1.85
N TYR A 253 32.10 -3.52 0.61
CA TYR A 253 31.31 -3.11 -0.55
C TYR A 253 30.36 -4.19 -1.08
N LYS A 254 30.23 -5.32 -0.39
CA LYS A 254 29.36 -6.45 -0.78
C LYS A 254 27.94 -6.00 -1.14
N LYS A 255 27.36 -5.10 -0.34
CA LYS A 255 26.02 -4.51 -0.55
C LYS A 255 25.88 -3.86 -1.93
N TYR A 256 26.92 -3.17 -2.41
CA TYR A 256 26.86 -2.38 -3.64
C TYR A 256 27.26 -3.15 -4.90
N ALA A 257 27.78 -4.37 -4.77
CA ALA A 257 28.31 -5.14 -5.90
C ALA A 257 27.26 -5.40 -7.00
N SER A 258 26.00 -5.62 -6.61
CA SER A 258 24.85 -5.83 -7.51
C SER A 258 24.53 -4.61 -8.37
N PHE A 259 24.96 -3.39 -7.97
CA PHE A 259 24.69 -2.17 -8.72
C PHE A 259 25.40 -2.12 -10.09
N SER A 260 26.36 -3.01 -10.34
CA SER A 260 26.87 -3.27 -11.69
C SER A 260 25.75 -3.53 -12.72
N GLY A 261 24.61 -4.09 -12.27
CA GLY A 261 23.39 -4.26 -13.05
C GLY A 261 22.90 -2.98 -13.72
N TYR A 262 23.00 -1.82 -13.06
CA TYR A 262 22.60 -0.54 -13.67
C TYR A 262 23.41 -0.22 -14.93
N HIS A 263 24.72 -0.44 -14.91
CA HIS A 263 25.58 -0.21 -16.07
C HIS A 263 25.31 -1.21 -17.19
N ILE A 264 25.03 -2.47 -16.85
CA ILE A 264 24.64 -3.51 -17.82
C ILE A 264 23.30 -3.12 -18.46
N TRP A 265 22.32 -2.73 -17.64
CA TRP A 265 21.01 -2.27 -18.09
C TRP A 265 21.11 -1.08 -19.05
N LYS A 266 21.94 -0.06 -18.75
CA LYS A 266 22.16 1.07 -19.68
C LYS A 266 22.61 0.62 -21.07
N VAL A 267 23.46 -0.39 -21.15
CA VAL A 267 23.93 -0.96 -22.42
C VAL A 267 22.82 -1.77 -23.10
N LEU A 268 22.16 -2.66 -22.37
CA LEU A 268 21.11 -3.53 -22.91
C LEU A 268 19.89 -2.74 -23.42
N SER A 269 19.54 -1.65 -22.72
CA SER A 269 18.43 -0.77 -23.09
C SER A 269 18.81 0.27 -24.16
N ASN A 270 20.07 0.24 -24.65
CA ASN A 270 20.59 1.20 -25.63
C ASN A 270 20.46 2.67 -25.18
N ARG A 271 20.81 2.94 -23.92
CA ARG A 271 20.71 4.27 -23.26
C ARG A 271 22.03 4.82 -22.70
N PRO A 272 23.24 4.51 -23.23
CA PRO A 272 24.49 5.00 -22.65
C PRO A 272 24.65 6.53 -22.77
N ASP A 273 24.04 7.13 -23.80
CA ASP A 273 24.14 8.57 -24.11
C ASP A 273 22.95 9.39 -23.57
N ASP A 274 21.96 8.72 -22.96
CA ASP A 274 20.80 9.37 -22.34
C ASP A 274 21.22 10.14 -21.08
N LYS A 275 20.39 11.10 -20.66
CA LYS A 275 20.63 11.85 -19.42
C LYS A 275 20.60 10.92 -18.21
N GLU A 276 21.58 11.04 -17.33
CA GLU A 276 21.69 10.17 -16.14
C GLU A 276 20.45 10.22 -15.25
N GLU A 277 19.84 11.40 -15.08
CA GLU A 277 18.59 11.55 -14.33
C GLU A 277 17.41 10.81 -15.00
N GLU A 278 17.35 10.77 -16.33
CA GLU A 278 16.33 10.01 -17.05
C GLU A 278 16.56 8.49 -16.90
N ASN A 279 17.82 8.05 -17.05
CA ASN A 279 18.21 6.66 -16.84
C ASN A 279 17.89 6.19 -15.42
N LYS A 280 18.20 6.99 -14.39
CA LYS A 280 17.84 6.71 -12.99
C LYS A 280 16.33 6.51 -12.83
N GLN A 281 15.52 7.43 -13.34
CA GLN A 281 14.06 7.36 -13.23
C GLN A 281 13.50 6.09 -13.85
N ILE A 282 14.00 5.70 -15.02
CA ILE A 282 13.51 4.55 -15.78
C ILE A 282 14.00 3.25 -15.14
N PHE A 283 15.28 3.15 -14.78
CA PHE A 283 15.85 2.00 -14.12
C PHE A 283 15.16 1.68 -12.78
N CYS A 284 14.96 2.69 -11.93
CA CYS A 284 14.25 2.51 -10.66
C CYS A 284 12.81 2.02 -10.90
N LYS A 285 12.14 2.57 -11.91
CA LYS A 285 10.78 2.22 -12.24
C LYS A 285 10.64 0.79 -12.78
N GLU A 286 11.53 0.37 -13.69
CA GLU A 286 11.59 -1.02 -14.16
C GLU A 286 11.93 -1.99 -13.03
N SER A 287 12.81 -1.60 -12.10
CA SER A 287 13.12 -2.40 -10.90
C SER A 287 11.89 -2.63 -10.02
N ILE A 288 11.06 -1.59 -9.84
CA ILE A 288 9.78 -1.67 -9.13
C ILE A 288 8.82 -2.61 -9.85
N TYR A 289 8.73 -2.53 -11.17
CA TYR A 289 7.84 -3.41 -11.94
C TYR A 289 8.25 -4.86 -11.88
N VAL A 290 9.55 -5.16 -11.98
CA VAL A 290 10.04 -6.54 -11.81
C VAL A 290 9.70 -7.07 -10.42
N LEU A 291 9.91 -6.28 -9.36
CA LEU A 291 9.53 -6.63 -8.00
C LEU A 291 8.03 -6.95 -7.90
N LEU A 292 7.17 -6.03 -8.35
CA LEU A 292 5.72 -6.18 -8.21
C LEU A 292 5.17 -7.32 -9.05
N ASN A 293 5.65 -7.49 -10.28
CA ASN A 293 5.25 -8.61 -11.13
C ASN A 293 5.63 -9.95 -10.51
N ARG A 294 6.82 -10.05 -9.90
CA ARG A 294 7.26 -11.25 -9.19
C ARG A 294 6.41 -11.54 -7.94
N LEU A 295 6.02 -10.51 -7.18
CA LEU A 295 5.15 -10.67 -6.02
C LEU A 295 3.72 -11.06 -6.42
N LEU A 296 3.17 -10.41 -7.45
CA LEU A 296 1.85 -10.74 -8.00
C LEU A 296 1.81 -12.18 -8.51
N PHE A 297 2.82 -12.61 -9.27
CA PHE A 297 2.91 -13.99 -9.76
C PHE A 297 2.90 -15.00 -8.61
N ILE A 298 3.66 -14.74 -7.53
CA ILE A 298 3.64 -15.60 -6.34
C ILE A 298 2.26 -15.61 -5.70
N ARG A 299 1.63 -14.45 -5.48
CA ARG A 299 0.28 -14.37 -4.90
C ARG A 299 -0.75 -15.15 -5.72
N ILE A 300 -0.73 -15.01 -7.04
CA ILE A 300 -1.59 -15.76 -7.96
C ILE A 300 -1.32 -17.26 -7.84
N CYS A 301 -0.05 -17.68 -7.85
CA CYS A 301 0.32 -19.10 -7.70
C CYS A 301 -0.12 -19.68 -6.35
N GLU A 302 -0.04 -18.91 -5.27
CA GLU A 302 -0.48 -19.33 -3.94
C GLU A 302 -2.00 -19.49 -3.86
N ASP A 303 -2.78 -18.55 -4.42
CA ASP A 303 -4.24 -18.63 -4.41
C ASP A 303 -4.77 -19.70 -5.39
N LYS A 304 -4.04 -19.98 -6.47
CA LYS A 304 -4.30 -21.09 -7.40
C LYS A 304 -3.81 -22.46 -6.88
N GLY A 305 -3.12 -22.50 -5.73
CA GLY A 305 -2.58 -23.74 -5.16
C GLY A 305 -1.37 -24.33 -5.89
N LEU A 306 -0.74 -23.58 -6.79
CA LEU A 306 0.51 -23.95 -7.48
C LEU A 306 1.72 -23.83 -6.56
N LEU A 307 1.67 -22.90 -5.59
CA LEU A 307 2.65 -22.73 -4.54
C LEU A 307 2.00 -22.87 -3.16
N LYS A 308 2.76 -23.37 -2.19
CA LYS A 308 2.39 -23.27 -0.78
C LYS A 308 2.44 -21.79 -0.35
N LYS A 309 1.47 -21.37 0.46
CA LYS A 309 1.41 -20.02 1.03
C LYS A 309 2.67 -19.69 1.84
N LYS A 310 3.34 -18.61 1.46
CA LYS A 310 4.52 -18.02 2.10
C LYS A 310 4.34 -16.52 2.29
N ILE A 311 3.97 -15.78 1.24
CA ILE A 311 3.73 -14.34 1.32
C ILE A 311 2.27 -14.00 1.59
N SER A 312 1.41 -15.03 1.70
CA SER A 312 -0.02 -14.88 1.96
C SER A 312 -0.52 -15.55 3.23
N ASN A 313 -1.73 -15.17 3.63
CA ASN A 313 -2.46 -15.55 4.85
C ASN A 313 -2.03 -16.88 5.47
N GLY A 314 -1.61 -16.82 6.72
CA GLY A 314 -1.08 -17.91 7.53
C GLY A 314 0.36 -18.28 7.18
N GLY A 315 0.76 -18.20 5.90
CA GLY A 315 2.13 -18.42 5.46
C GLY A 315 3.07 -17.31 5.90
N ILE A 316 2.64 -16.06 5.76
CA ILE A 316 3.44 -14.89 6.12
C ILE A 316 3.60 -14.72 7.62
N GLU A 317 2.53 -14.95 8.40
CA GLU A 317 2.60 -14.96 9.87
C GLU A 317 3.56 -16.02 10.37
N ARG A 318 3.43 -17.26 9.85
CA ARG A 318 4.31 -18.37 10.22
C ARG A 318 5.77 -18.06 9.89
N LEU A 319 6.06 -17.59 8.67
CA LEU A 319 7.44 -17.27 8.29
C LEU A 319 7.98 -16.07 9.07
N ARG A 320 7.15 -15.08 9.41
CA ARG A 320 7.55 -13.95 10.25
C ARG A 320 7.99 -14.44 11.63
N GLU A 321 7.19 -15.30 12.26
CA GLU A 321 7.54 -15.92 13.55
C GLU A 321 8.82 -16.77 13.43
N GLU A 322 8.91 -17.62 12.40
CA GLU A 322 10.07 -18.50 12.16
C GLU A 322 11.37 -17.75 11.82
N LEU A 323 11.31 -16.54 11.25
CA LEU A 323 12.49 -15.80 10.79
C LEU A 323 12.86 -14.60 11.68
N SER A 324 11.94 -14.12 12.53
CA SER A 324 12.21 -13.06 13.51
C SER A 324 13.36 -13.41 14.47
N GLU A 325 13.71 -12.50 15.38
CA GLU A 325 14.80 -12.73 16.33
C GLU A 325 14.72 -14.14 16.98
N PRO A 326 15.81 -14.93 16.96
CA PRO A 326 17.20 -14.52 16.75
C PRO A 326 17.77 -14.75 15.33
N ILE A 327 16.95 -15.05 14.30
CA ILE A 327 17.48 -15.59 13.03
C ILE A 327 17.97 -14.51 12.06
N VAL A 328 17.14 -13.54 11.68
CA VAL A 328 17.57 -12.44 10.79
C VAL A 328 17.40 -11.03 11.38
N GLY A 329 16.73 -10.91 12.53
CA GLY A 329 16.38 -9.62 13.14
C GLY A 329 15.20 -8.94 12.44
N ASP A 330 14.47 -8.09 13.16
CA ASP A 330 13.20 -7.53 12.70
C ASP A 330 13.31 -6.62 11.46
N SER A 331 14.51 -6.16 11.12
CA SER A 331 14.76 -5.25 10.00
C SER A 331 14.99 -5.96 8.64
N GLU A 332 14.95 -7.29 8.58
CA GLU A 332 15.23 -8.06 7.37
C GLU A 332 14.20 -9.19 7.11
N VAL A 333 13.17 -9.32 7.96
CA VAL A 333 12.25 -10.46 7.95
C VAL A 333 11.49 -10.57 6.63
N PHE A 334 10.84 -9.50 6.19
CA PHE A 334 10.00 -9.51 4.97
C PHE A 334 10.83 -9.71 3.72
N LYS A 335 12.03 -9.12 3.65
CA LYS A 335 12.98 -9.37 2.58
C LYS A 335 13.35 -10.86 2.49
N GLN A 336 13.63 -11.50 3.62
CA GLN A 336 13.98 -12.93 3.65
C GLN A 336 12.80 -13.81 3.27
N ILE A 337 11.58 -13.44 3.69
CA ILE A 337 10.34 -14.08 3.24
C ILE A 337 10.21 -14.03 1.72
N ILE A 338 10.48 -12.87 1.10
CA ILE A 338 10.42 -12.73 -0.37
C ILE A 338 11.49 -13.60 -1.04
N MET A 339 12.74 -13.56 -0.57
CA MET A 339 13.83 -14.38 -1.13
C MET A 339 13.54 -15.88 -1.04
N PHE A 340 13.00 -16.33 0.09
CA PHE A 340 12.55 -17.70 0.27
C PHE A 340 11.38 -18.07 -0.66
N SER A 341 10.51 -17.10 -0.95
CA SER A 341 9.39 -17.27 -1.87
C SER A 341 9.85 -17.36 -3.32
N TYR A 342 10.85 -16.55 -3.72
CA TYR A 342 11.48 -16.60 -5.03
C TYR A 342 12.08 -17.98 -5.31
N GLY A 343 12.79 -18.58 -4.34
CA GLY A 343 13.32 -19.95 -4.50
C GLY A 343 12.24 -21.02 -4.69
N GLY A 344 11.00 -20.78 -4.23
CA GLY A 344 9.86 -21.64 -4.54
C GLY A 344 9.34 -21.40 -5.96
N ALA A 345 9.17 -20.13 -6.33
CA ALA A 345 8.64 -19.71 -7.63
C ALA A 345 9.57 -20.05 -8.80
N GLN A 346 10.89 -20.09 -8.59
CA GLN A 346 11.88 -20.58 -9.55
C GLN A 346 11.57 -21.99 -10.08
N LYS A 347 10.86 -22.82 -9.31
CA LYS A 347 10.46 -24.17 -9.76
C LYS A 347 9.32 -24.15 -10.79
N ILE A 348 8.59 -23.05 -10.86
CA ILE A 348 7.49 -22.84 -11.82
C ILE A 348 8.01 -22.04 -13.02
N TYR A 349 8.71 -20.94 -12.76
CA TYR A 349 9.24 -20.06 -13.80
C TYR A 349 10.68 -19.66 -13.50
N TYR A 350 11.62 -20.56 -13.82
CA TYR A 350 13.04 -20.40 -13.50
C TYR A 350 13.63 -19.06 -13.94
N HIS A 351 13.58 -18.76 -15.24
CA HIS A 351 14.17 -17.53 -15.82
C HIS A 351 13.63 -16.24 -15.20
N PHE A 352 12.35 -16.21 -14.80
CA PHE A 352 11.76 -15.00 -14.24
C PHE A 352 12.32 -14.67 -12.85
N TYR A 353 12.80 -15.68 -12.11
CA TYR A 353 13.34 -15.53 -10.75
C TYR A 353 14.83 -15.83 -10.65
N GLU A 354 15.57 -15.90 -11.77
CA GLU A 354 17.03 -15.96 -11.76
C GLU A 354 17.61 -14.74 -11.04
N LYS A 355 18.74 -14.94 -10.34
CA LYS A 355 19.43 -13.88 -9.60
C LYS A 355 20.27 -12.96 -10.48
N ASP A 356 20.49 -13.33 -11.74
CA ASP A 356 21.34 -12.62 -12.68
C ASP A 356 20.55 -11.55 -13.46
N ASN A 357 19.59 -10.89 -12.81
CA ASN A 357 18.81 -9.82 -13.41
C ASN A 357 19.44 -8.45 -13.06
N PRO A 358 19.77 -7.60 -14.05
CA PRO A 358 20.29 -6.24 -13.82
C PRO A 358 19.43 -5.35 -12.90
N LEU A 359 18.14 -5.67 -12.75
CA LEU A 359 17.16 -4.94 -11.95
C LEU A 359 17.09 -5.43 -10.49
N ASP A 360 17.80 -6.50 -10.11
CA ASP A 360 17.85 -7.05 -8.75
C ASP A 360 18.97 -6.42 -7.91
N TRP A 361 19.02 -5.10 -7.86
CA TRP A 361 20.10 -4.36 -7.19
C TRP A 361 19.82 -4.09 -5.70
N TYR A 362 18.56 -4.09 -5.27
CA TYR A 362 18.10 -3.71 -3.92
C TYR A 362 18.22 -4.83 -2.87
N GLU A 363 19.27 -5.64 -2.92
CA GLU A 363 19.42 -6.84 -2.08
C GLU A 363 19.89 -6.56 -0.64
N SER A 364 20.08 -5.32 -0.21
CA SER A 364 20.49 -5.01 1.17
C SER A 364 20.02 -3.64 1.65
N GLY A 365 19.53 -3.58 2.89
CA GLY A 365 18.91 -2.37 3.44
C GLY A 365 19.28 -2.16 4.90
N ASP A 366 18.97 -0.98 5.38
CA ASP A 366 19.04 -0.50 6.77
C ASP A 366 17.73 -0.74 7.54
N GLY A 367 16.88 -1.65 7.04
CA GLY A 367 15.52 -1.87 7.50
C GLY A 367 14.43 -1.06 6.79
N GLU A 368 14.77 0.00 6.04
CA GLU A 368 13.76 0.77 5.31
C GLU A 368 13.06 -0.08 4.25
N LEU A 369 13.84 -0.84 3.47
CA LEU A 369 13.31 -1.78 2.47
C LEU A 369 12.33 -2.75 3.11
N ASP A 370 12.70 -3.35 4.25
CA ASP A 370 11.89 -4.35 4.93
C ASP A 370 10.54 -3.79 5.39
N ARG A 371 10.56 -2.55 5.93
CA ARG A 371 9.35 -1.82 6.29
C ARG A 371 8.46 -1.55 5.07
N VAL A 372 9.05 -1.14 3.93
CA VAL A 372 8.29 -0.89 2.70
C VAL A 372 7.71 -2.21 2.16
N LEU A 373 8.50 -3.28 2.12
CA LEU A 373 8.07 -4.60 1.68
C LEU A 373 6.92 -5.14 2.55
N ASN A 374 6.95 -4.94 3.87
CA ASN A 374 5.82 -5.28 4.73
C ASN A 374 4.52 -4.62 4.25
N LYS A 375 4.55 -3.30 4.01
CA LYS A 375 3.37 -2.55 3.51
C LYS A 375 2.91 -3.04 2.14
N VAL A 376 3.85 -3.33 1.24
CA VAL A 376 3.54 -3.87 -0.10
C VAL A 376 2.86 -5.23 0.01
N ILE A 377 3.43 -6.17 0.75
CA ILE A 377 2.85 -7.51 0.87
C ILE A 377 1.49 -7.44 1.59
N TRP A 378 1.36 -6.58 2.60
CA TRP A 378 0.10 -6.38 3.31
C TRP A 378 -0.99 -5.85 2.38
N ALA A 379 -0.67 -4.86 1.54
CA ALA A 379 -1.59 -4.34 0.54
C ALA A 379 -2.01 -5.42 -0.47
N LEU A 380 -1.07 -6.19 -1.00
CA LEU A 380 -1.35 -7.28 -1.95
C LEU A 380 -2.18 -8.41 -1.34
N ASN A 381 -2.08 -8.63 -0.03
CA ASN A 381 -2.86 -9.67 0.65
C ASN A 381 -4.36 -9.37 0.74
N GLN A 382 -4.77 -8.12 0.53
CA GLN A 382 -6.19 -7.77 0.53
C GLN A 382 -6.97 -8.30 -0.67
N PHE A 383 -6.26 -8.71 -1.73
CA PHE A 383 -6.85 -9.14 -2.99
C PHE A 383 -6.90 -10.67 -3.08
N ASP A 384 -8.05 -11.18 -3.52
CA ASP A 384 -8.28 -12.59 -3.84
C ASP A 384 -7.94 -12.85 -5.30
N PHE A 385 -6.87 -13.64 -5.54
CA PHE A 385 -6.43 -14.01 -6.88
C PHE A 385 -6.93 -15.40 -7.32
N SER A 386 -7.77 -16.08 -6.51
CA SER A 386 -8.20 -17.46 -6.77
C SER A 386 -8.96 -17.64 -8.09
N LYS A 387 -9.69 -16.61 -8.52
CA LYS A 387 -10.48 -16.59 -9.77
C LYS A 387 -9.78 -15.96 -10.97
N VAL A 388 -8.49 -15.61 -10.86
CA VAL A 388 -7.74 -15.01 -11.98
C VAL A 388 -7.69 -15.95 -13.19
N ASP A 389 -7.94 -15.41 -14.38
CA ASP A 389 -7.81 -16.09 -15.66
C ASP A 389 -6.90 -15.31 -16.63
N ARG A 390 -6.77 -15.81 -17.87
CA ARG A 390 -5.94 -15.19 -18.92
C ARG A 390 -6.38 -13.75 -19.20
N ASP A 391 -7.67 -13.49 -19.21
CA ASP A 391 -8.22 -12.18 -19.57
C ASP A 391 -7.93 -11.14 -18.49
N ILE A 392 -8.08 -11.51 -17.22
CA ILE A 392 -7.74 -10.66 -16.07
C ILE A 392 -6.24 -10.34 -16.08
N LEU A 393 -5.38 -11.33 -16.35
CA LEU A 393 -3.93 -11.10 -16.46
C LEU A 393 -3.58 -10.15 -17.61
N GLY A 394 -4.16 -10.36 -18.80
CA GLY A 394 -3.95 -9.47 -19.95
C GLY A 394 -4.35 -8.03 -19.63
N LYS A 395 -5.55 -7.83 -19.06
CA LYS A 395 -6.03 -6.51 -18.62
C LYS A 395 -5.13 -5.91 -17.54
N LEU A 396 -4.61 -6.72 -16.62
CA LEU A 396 -3.73 -6.25 -15.54
C LEU A 396 -2.50 -5.59 -16.12
N TYR A 397 -1.79 -6.29 -17.02
CA TYR A 397 -0.61 -5.75 -17.67
C TYR A 397 -0.92 -4.53 -18.55
N GLU A 398 -2.07 -4.50 -19.22
CA GLU A 398 -2.47 -3.37 -20.05
C GLU A 398 -2.79 -2.10 -19.23
N LYS A 399 -3.60 -2.22 -18.17
CA LYS A 399 -4.04 -1.07 -17.35
C LYS A 399 -2.96 -0.61 -16.37
N TYR A 400 -2.18 -1.54 -15.84
CA TYR A 400 -1.09 -1.21 -14.91
C TYR A 400 0.08 -0.55 -15.63
N LEU A 401 0.35 -0.97 -16.87
CA LEU A 401 1.38 -0.39 -17.73
C LEU A 401 0.79 0.16 -19.04
N PRO A 402 0.19 1.36 -19.01
CA PRO A 402 -0.37 2.03 -20.18
C PRO A 402 0.59 2.10 -21.38
N LYS A 403 0.03 2.17 -22.59
CA LYS A 403 0.80 2.16 -23.85
C LYS A 403 1.90 3.23 -23.92
N ASP A 404 1.60 4.46 -23.49
CA ASP A 404 2.57 5.56 -23.51
C ASP A 404 3.73 5.31 -22.53
N GLU A 405 3.43 4.66 -21.41
CA GLU A 405 4.39 4.27 -20.40
C GLU A 405 5.29 3.15 -20.91
N ARG A 406 4.71 2.10 -21.49
CA ARG A 406 5.44 1.04 -22.21
C ARG A 406 6.39 1.60 -23.26
N LYS A 407 5.90 2.54 -24.08
CA LYS A 407 6.72 3.21 -25.10
C LYS A 407 7.89 3.99 -24.49
N ARG A 408 7.70 4.63 -23.34
CA ARG A 408 8.77 5.35 -22.63
C ARG A 408 9.83 4.40 -22.04
N LEU A 409 9.42 3.21 -21.62
CA LEU A 409 10.31 2.14 -21.17
C LEU A 409 10.96 1.37 -22.34
N GLY A 410 10.48 1.56 -23.58
CA GLY A 410 10.94 0.80 -24.74
C GLY A 410 10.32 -0.60 -24.83
N GLU A 411 9.24 -0.87 -24.08
CA GLU A 411 8.54 -2.16 -24.07
C GLU A 411 7.51 -2.25 -25.21
N PHE A 412 7.56 -3.36 -25.96
CA PHE A 412 6.57 -3.70 -26.99
C PHE A 412 5.99 -5.08 -26.72
N TYR A 413 4.70 -5.15 -26.43
CA TYR A 413 4.01 -6.43 -26.20
C TYR A 413 3.49 -7.03 -27.50
N THR A 414 3.49 -8.36 -27.53
CA THR A 414 2.95 -9.14 -28.65
C THR A 414 1.42 -8.94 -28.72
N PRO A 415 0.86 -8.53 -29.88
CA PRO A 415 -0.59 -8.37 -30.02
C PRO A 415 -1.35 -9.68 -29.82
N ASP A 416 -2.58 -9.62 -29.30
CA ASP A 416 -3.42 -10.81 -29.02
C ASP A 416 -3.56 -11.73 -30.23
N ALA A 417 -3.80 -11.16 -31.42
CA ALA A 417 -3.92 -11.93 -32.66
C ALA A 417 -2.67 -12.76 -32.99
N VAL A 418 -1.48 -12.31 -32.58
CA VAL A 418 -0.23 -13.07 -32.77
C VAL A 418 -0.10 -14.16 -31.70
N ILE A 419 -0.52 -13.87 -30.46
CA ILE A 419 -0.56 -14.88 -29.39
C ILE A 419 -1.52 -16.01 -29.78
N ASP A 420 -2.73 -15.67 -30.22
CA ASP A 420 -3.75 -16.64 -30.62
C ASP A 420 -3.27 -17.47 -31.80
N TYR A 421 -2.64 -16.86 -32.80
CA TYR A 421 -2.00 -17.60 -33.90
C TYR A 421 -0.93 -18.60 -33.40
N ILE A 422 -0.09 -18.22 -32.44
CA ILE A 422 0.94 -19.12 -31.86
C ILE A 422 0.29 -20.27 -31.10
N LEU A 423 -0.74 -20.00 -30.31
CA LEU A 423 -1.47 -21.01 -29.53
C LEU A 423 -2.22 -22.00 -30.42
N ASP A 424 -2.90 -21.49 -31.45
CA ASP A 424 -3.58 -22.31 -32.46
C ASP A 424 -2.58 -23.19 -33.22
N ALA A 425 -1.44 -22.63 -33.62
CA ALA A 425 -0.38 -23.37 -34.31
C ALA A 425 0.28 -24.44 -33.41
N ALA A 426 0.26 -24.24 -32.09
CA ALA A 426 0.74 -25.20 -31.11
C ALA A 426 -0.33 -26.25 -30.71
N GLU A 427 -1.53 -26.19 -31.32
CA GLU A 427 -2.68 -27.02 -30.98
C GLU A 427 -3.03 -26.95 -29.47
N TYR A 428 -2.79 -25.79 -28.85
CA TYR A 428 -3.05 -25.60 -27.43
C TYR A 428 -4.56 -25.56 -27.16
N VAL A 429 -5.04 -26.49 -26.36
CA VAL A 429 -6.42 -26.50 -25.87
C VAL A 429 -6.42 -26.14 -24.39
N PRO A 430 -7.06 -25.02 -23.98
CA PRO A 430 -7.20 -24.66 -22.58
C PRO A 430 -7.90 -25.79 -21.82
N SER A 431 -7.31 -26.24 -20.71
CA SER A 431 -7.83 -27.32 -19.84
C SER A 431 -8.89 -26.83 -18.87
#